data_AF-A0A3N7HRC6-F1
#
_entry.id   AF-A0A3N7HRC6-F1
#
_cell.length_a   1.000
_cell.length_b   1.000
_cell.length_c   1.000
_cell.angle_alpha   90.00
_cell.angle_beta   90.00
_cell.angle_gamma   90.00
#
_symmetry.space_group_name_H-M   'P 1'
#
loop_
_entity.id
_entity.type
_entity.pdbx_description
1 polymer ?
#
loop_
_entity_poly.entity_id
_entity_poly.type
_entity_poly.pdbx_seq_one_letter_code
_entity_poly.pdbx_strand_id
1 'polypeptide(L)'
;MVFGVLLYFVLVTAVLAIAFLAPVRAWAWSRAHRFMQGGKAAASTALSSSQAGLQQVAHAANGHATQASRVARRYGKWMLMAMSLLAGMPLLALALHQWQQLDGFDHTRSHEVNEQVAALLHGEQLVAPPPLPPELFTTREVEQAIPFVHQASRQWELLDEDFRQRMLLAFKLMREQHGIEMVLLEGYRSPERQAQLAAMGPQVTQAGAFESYHQYGLAADCAFMINGRIVVSEANPQAARAYDLLGGIAKSLGLTWGGDWRSLKDLGHVELSRPGVLRTRTAGAAPASSQAH
;
A
#
# COMPACT_ATOMS: atom_id res chain seq x y z
N MET A 1 21.16 1.82 -7.15
CA MET A 1 20.51 0.88 -8.09
C MET A 1 19.69 1.57 -9.18
N VAL A 2 19.00 2.67 -8.91
CA VAL A 2 18.15 3.39 -9.89
C VAL A 2 18.91 3.85 -11.16
N PHE A 3 20.12 4.39 -11.03
CA PHE A 3 20.92 4.85 -12.18
C PHE A 3 21.33 3.73 -13.15
N GLY A 4 21.64 2.54 -12.64
CA GLY A 4 22.01 1.39 -13.47
C GLY A 4 20.83 0.88 -14.31
N VAL A 5 19.63 0.87 -13.72
CA VAL A 5 18.39 0.47 -14.40
C VAL A 5 18.02 1.48 -15.49
N LEU A 6 18.18 2.77 -15.22
CA LEU A 6 17.91 3.84 -16.19
C LEU A 6 18.87 3.78 -17.39
N LEU A 7 20.17 3.59 -17.14
CA LEU A 7 21.16 3.44 -18.20
C LEU A 7 20.90 2.20 -19.06
N TYR A 8 20.59 1.07 -18.43
CA TYR A 8 20.23 -0.17 -19.12
C TYR A 8 18.98 0.01 -19.98
N PHE A 9 17.93 0.65 -19.44
CA PHE A 9 16.69 0.91 -20.17
C PHE A 9 16.92 1.78 -21.42
N VAL A 10 17.70 2.86 -21.29
CA VAL A 10 18.04 3.73 -22.43
C VAL A 10 18.83 2.98 -23.50
N LEU A 11 19.81 2.17 -23.09
CA LEU A 11 20.62 1.37 -24.02
C LEU A 11 19.78 0.34 -24.77
N VAL A 12 18.95 -0.44 -24.07
CA VAL A 12 18.09 -1.45 -24.66
C VAL A 12 17.08 -0.80 -25.61
N THR A 13 16.48 0.32 -25.21
CA THR A 13 15.52 1.06 -26.04
C THR A 13 16.18 1.60 -27.32
N ALA A 14 17.41 2.11 -27.23
CA ALA A 14 18.17 2.58 -28.39
C ALA A 14 18.52 1.45 -29.36
N VAL A 15 18.94 0.28 -28.84
CA VAL A 15 19.24 -0.90 -29.66
C VAL A 15 17.99 -1.41 -30.38
N LEU A 16 16.87 -1.53 -29.67
CA LEU A 16 15.60 -1.94 -30.25
C LEU A 16 15.09 -0.93 -31.30
N ALA A 17 15.25 0.37 -31.03
CA ALA A 17 14.91 1.41 -32.00
C ALA A 17 15.73 1.28 -33.29
N ILE A 18 17.03 0.99 -33.20
CA ILE A 18 17.88 0.77 -34.39
C ILE A 18 17.51 -0.54 -35.12
N ALA A 19 17.12 -1.59 -34.39
CA ALA A 19 16.77 -2.88 -34.98
C ALA A 19 15.43 -2.83 -35.75
N PHE A 20 14.40 -2.23 -35.15
CA PHE A 20 13.02 -2.33 -35.64
C PHE A 20 12.51 -1.08 -36.37
N LEU A 21 13.10 0.10 -36.17
CA LEU A 21 12.67 1.32 -36.84
C LEU A 21 13.59 1.63 -38.02
N ALA A 22 13.12 1.32 -39.23
CA ALA A 22 13.80 1.62 -40.48
C ALA A 22 14.30 3.09 -40.61
N PRO A 23 13.55 4.13 -40.16
CA PRO A 23 14.04 5.51 -40.22
C PRO A 23 15.22 5.76 -39.26
N VAL A 24 15.22 5.14 -38.08
CA VAL A 24 16.27 5.30 -37.07
C VAL A 24 17.53 4.58 -37.51
N ARG A 25 17.38 3.38 -38.09
CA ARG A 25 18.49 2.65 -38.72
C ARG A 25 19.12 3.48 -39.83
N ALA A 26 18.33 3.99 -40.76
CA ALA A 26 18.84 4.83 -41.85
C ALA A 26 19.56 6.09 -41.35
N TRP A 27 19.03 6.72 -40.29
CA TRP A 27 19.67 7.87 -39.65
C TRP A 27 21.03 7.49 -39.02
N ALA A 28 21.11 6.38 -38.26
CA ALA A 28 22.34 5.92 -37.62
C ALA A 28 23.44 5.58 -38.65
N TRP A 29 23.10 4.84 -39.70
CA TRP A 29 24.02 4.52 -40.80
C TRP A 29 24.52 5.79 -41.50
N SER A 30 23.65 6.78 -41.75
CA SER A 30 24.06 8.05 -42.36
C SER A 30 25.02 8.87 -41.48
N ARG A 31 24.95 8.72 -40.15
CA ARG A 31 25.81 9.43 -39.20
C ARG A 31 27.18 8.76 -39.11
N ALA A 32 27.20 7.43 -39.06
CA ALA A 32 28.44 6.64 -39.11
C ALA A 32 29.21 6.89 -40.41
N HIS A 33 28.51 6.90 -41.56
CA HIS A 33 29.14 7.17 -42.86
C HIS A 33 29.73 8.58 -42.94
N ARG A 34 29.05 9.59 -42.39
CA ARG A 34 29.54 10.98 -42.34
C ARG A 34 30.72 11.15 -41.39
N PHE A 35 30.77 10.42 -40.29
CA PHE A 35 31.92 10.44 -39.39
C PHE A 35 33.16 9.83 -40.05
N MET A 36 33.00 8.70 -40.75
CA MET A 36 34.08 8.07 -41.52
C MET A 36 34.53 8.90 -42.73
N GLN A 37 33.62 9.62 -43.39
CA GLN A 37 33.95 10.53 -44.50
C GLN A 37 34.54 11.87 -44.01
N GLY A 38 34.12 12.37 -42.84
CA GLY A 38 34.70 13.54 -42.19
C GLY A 38 36.16 13.34 -41.80
N GLY A 39 36.53 12.12 -41.39
CA GLY A 39 37.93 11.73 -41.14
C GLY A 39 38.79 11.67 -42.41
N LYS A 40 38.20 11.45 -43.59
CA LYS A 40 38.91 11.46 -44.88
C LYS A 40 38.92 12.83 -45.56
N ALA A 41 37.91 13.67 -45.33
CA ALA A 41 37.81 15.03 -45.88
C ALA A 41 38.66 16.06 -45.12
N ALA A 42 38.98 15.82 -43.85
CA ALA A 42 39.93 16.65 -43.10
C ALA A 42 41.36 16.63 -43.69
N ALA A 43 41.70 15.62 -44.50
CA ALA A 43 42.99 15.50 -45.16
C ALA A 43 43.07 16.15 -46.57
N SER A 44 41.96 16.60 -47.16
CA SER A 44 41.96 17.14 -48.54
C SER A 44 41.23 18.46 -48.75
N THR A 45 40.71 19.10 -47.69
CA THR A 45 40.01 20.39 -47.81
C THR A 45 40.65 21.51 -46.98
N ALA A 46 41.99 21.50 -46.92
CA ALA A 46 42.78 22.67 -46.57
C ALA A 46 43.16 23.44 -47.85
N LEU A 47 42.18 23.88 -48.67
CA LEU A 47 42.33 24.94 -49.68
C LEU A 47 41.02 25.10 -50.49
N SER A 48 40.46 26.32 -50.44
CA SER A 48 39.46 26.94 -51.34
C SER A 48 37.96 26.95 -50.95
N SER A 49 37.47 28.20 -50.83
CA SER A 49 36.08 28.70 -50.96
C SER A 49 35.15 28.71 -49.73
N SER A 50 35.37 29.69 -48.86
CA SER A 50 34.55 30.03 -47.69
C SER A 50 33.13 30.61 -47.98
N GLN A 51 32.62 30.53 -49.21
CA GLN A 51 31.30 31.09 -49.55
C GLN A 51 30.29 30.04 -50.02
N ALA A 52 30.72 29.01 -50.76
CA ALA A 52 29.85 27.93 -51.23
C ALA A 52 29.43 26.97 -50.09
N GLY A 53 30.31 26.73 -49.13
CA GLY A 53 30.03 25.88 -47.96
C GLY A 53 28.97 26.45 -47.02
N LEU A 54 28.95 27.78 -46.83
CA LEU A 54 27.95 28.45 -45.99
C LEU A 54 26.54 28.37 -46.60
N GLN A 55 26.42 28.50 -47.93
CA GLN A 55 25.14 28.38 -48.62
C GLN A 55 24.62 26.93 -48.65
N GLN A 56 25.50 25.93 -48.81
CA GLN A 56 25.11 24.53 -48.72
C GLN A 56 24.67 24.11 -47.30
N VAL A 57 25.36 24.61 -46.26
CA VAL A 57 24.96 24.37 -44.86
C VAL A 57 23.62 25.05 -44.56
N ALA A 58 23.39 26.27 -45.05
CA ALA A 58 22.11 26.97 -44.88
C ALA A 58 20.95 26.26 -45.59
N HIS A 59 21.14 25.79 -46.83
CA HIS A 59 20.11 25.04 -47.56
C HIS A 59 19.84 23.65 -46.96
N ALA A 60 20.87 22.95 -46.47
CA ALA A 60 20.69 21.69 -45.74
C ALA A 60 19.92 21.91 -44.43
N ALA A 61 20.27 22.95 -43.65
CA ALA A 61 19.56 23.31 -42.43
C ALA A 61 18.07 23.63 -42.69
N ASN A 62 17.77 24.35 -43.77
CA ASN A 62 16.39 24.69 -44.15
C ASN A 62 15.61 23.45 -44.65
N GLY A 63 16.27 22.53 -45.36
CA GLY A 63 15.68 21.24 -45.77
C GLY A 63 15.34 20.33 -44.59
N HIS A 64 16.23 20.24 -43.61
CA HIS A 64 16.00 19.49 -42.38
C HIS A 64 14.90 20.12 -41.50
N ALA A 65 14.84 21.46 -41.41
CA ALA A 65 13.78 22.17 -40.68
C ALA A 65 12.40 21.99 -41.33
N THR A 66 12.32 22.07 -42.67
CA THR A 66 11.05 21.88 -43.39
C THR A 66 10.57 20.43 -43.37
N GLN A 67 11.46 19.45 -43.38
CA GLN A 67 11.11 18.04 -43.23
C GLN A 67 10.67 17.71 -41.79
N ALA A 68 11.36 18.23 -40.77
CA ALA A 68 10.96 18.11 -39.37
C ALA A 68 9.58 18.74 -39.12
N SER A 69 9.31 19.92 -39.69
CA SER A 69 7.99 20.57 -39.56
C SER A 69 6.85 19.81 -40.24
N ARG A 70 7.13 19.03 -41.29
CA ARG A 70 6.13 18.19 -41.98
C ARG A 70 5.81 16.93 -41.16
N VAL A 71 6.83 16.29 -40.60
CA VAL A 71 6.66 15.15 -39.70
C VAL A 71 5.93 15.57 -38.42
N ALA A 72 6.32 16.70 -37.82
CA ALA A 72 5.65 17.26 -36.66
C ALA A 72 4.19 17.63 -36.94
N ARG A 73 3.86 18.20 -38.12
CA ARG A 73 2.46 18.48 -38.48
C ARG A 73 1.62 17.22 -38.74
N ARG A 74 2.21 16.19 -39.35
CA ARG A 74 1.51 14.94 -39.71
C ARG A 74 1.32 13.99 -38.53
N TYR A 75 2.30 13.91 -37.65
CA TYR A 75 2.33 12.93 -36.54
C TYR A 75 2.37 13.58 -35.15
N GLY A 76 2.46 14.90 -35.04
CA GLY A 76 2.59 15.59 -33.75
C GLY A 76 1.45 15.30 -32.77
N LYS A 77 0.19 15.23 -33.26
CA LYS A 77 -0.96 14.85 -32.42
C LYS A 77 -0.84 13.42 -31.88
N TRP A 78 -0.39 12.48 -32.72
CA TRP A 78 -0.19 11.09 -32.34
C TRP A 78 1.02 10.90 -31.40
N MET A 79 2.11 11.64 -31.62
CA MET A 79 3.28 11.66 -30.72
C MET A 79 2.93 12.25 -29.35
N LEU A 80 2.18 13.36 -29.30
CA LEU A 80 1.73 13.96 -28.04
C LEU A 80 0.79 13.02 -27.29
N MET A 81 -0.11 12.34 -27.98
CA MET A 81 -1.00 11.34 -27.36
C MET A 81 -0.20 10.13 -26.84
N ALA A 82 0.77 9.63 -27.61
CA ALA A 82 1.64 8.54 -27.16
C ALA A 82 2.50 8.93 -25.95
N MET A 83 3.06 10.15 -25.93
CA MET A 83 3.78 10.69 -24.77
C MET A 83 2.86 10.88 -23.56
N SER A 84 1.63 11.35 -23.78
CA SER A 84 0.64 11.54 -22.72
C SER A 84 0.18 10.20 -22.13
N LEU A 85 0.04 9.15 -22.95
CA LEU A 85 -0.22 7.78 -22.48
C LEU A 85 0.98 7.22 -21.71
N LEU A 86 2.19 7.38 -22.24
CA LEU A 86 3.41 6.85 -21.64
C LEU A 86 3.75 7.52 -20.30
N ALA A 87 3.52 8.83 -20.17
CA ALA A 87 3.75 9.57 -18.93
C ALA A 87 2.51 9.57 -18.00
N GLY A 88 1.32 9.59 -18.58
CA GLY A 88 0.06 9.68 -17.84
C GLY A 88 -0.32 8.39 -17.13
N MET A 89 -0.07 7.21 -17.72
CA MET A 89 -0.36 5.93 -17.07
C MET A 89 0.45 5.71 -15.77
N PRO A 90 1.77 5.95 -15.74
CA PRO A 90 2.54 5.88 -14.50
C PRO A 90 2.10 6.90 -13.45
N LEU A 91 1.79 8.14 -13.86
CA LEU A 91 1.33 9.17 -12.93
C LEU A 91 -0.05 8.85 -12.35
N LEU A 92 -0.97 8.33 -13.18
CA LEU A 92 -2.28 7.88 -12.75
C LEU A 92 -2.16 6.67 -11.82
N ALA A 93 -1.26 5.72 -12.10
CA ALA A 93 -1.00 4.59 -11.23
C ALA A 93 -0.44 5.03 -9.86
N LEU A 94 0.47 6.00 -9.83
CA LEU A 94 0.98 6.58 -8.59
C LEU A 94 -0.10 7.35 -7.81
N ALA A 95 -0.95 8.11 -8.51
CA ALA A 95 -2.06 8.83 -7.90
C ALA A 95 -3.09 7.86 -7.29
N LEU A 96 -3.47 6.81 -8.02
CA LEU A 96 -4.39 5.77 -7.53
C LEU A 96 -3.79 4.98 -6.37
N HIS A 97 -2.49 4.67 -6.40
CA HIS A 97 -1.80 4.01 -5.30
C HIS A 97 -1.75 4.88 -4.03
N GLN A 98 -1.55 6.20 -4.17
CA GLN A 98 -1.61 7.13 -3.05
C GLN A 98 -3.04 7.28 -2.49
N TRP A 99 -4.06 7.33 -3.35
CA TRP A 99 -5.45 7.41 -2.90
C TRP A 99 -5.86 6.17 -2.10
N GLN A 100 -5.51 4.97 -2.56
CA GLN A 100 -5.81 3.73 -1.83
C GLN A 100 -5.13 3.65 -0.46
N GLN A 101 -3.95 4.25 -0.30
CA GLN A 101 -3.23 4.27 0.98
C GLN A 101 -3.71 5.35 1.96
N LEU A 102 -4.38 6.38 1.46
CA LEU A 102 -4.97 7.46 2.27
C LEU A 102 -6.37 7.11 2.81
N ASP A 103 -6.93 5.96 2.43
CA ASP A 103 -8.21 5.46 2.94
C ASP A 103 -8.09 4.64 4.24
N GLY A 104 -6.87 4.50 4.77
CA GLY A 104 -6.65 4.13 6.17
C GLY A 104 -7.26 5.21 7.05
N PHE A 105 -8.15 4.82 7.97
CA PHE A 105 -8.85 5.72 8.86
C PHE A 105 -7.86 6.68 9.55
N ASP A 106 -8.25 7.95 9.72
CA ASP A 106 -7.38 8.96 10.31
C ASP A 106 -7.17 8.68 11.81
N HIS A 107 -6.13 7.90 12.12
CA HIS A 107 -5.73 7.53 13.48
C HIS A 107 -5.30 8.74 14.34
N THR A 108 -5.27 9.97 13.78
CA THR A 108 -5.04 11.20 14.54
C THR A 108 -6.31 11.73 15.21
N ARG A 109 -7.49 11.25 14.82
CA ARG A 109 -8.74 11.50 15.54
C ARG A 109 -8.83 10.58 16.76
N SER A 110 -8.14 10.97 17.83
CA SER A 110 -8.43 10.43 19.16
C SER A 110 -9.87 10.76 19.54
N HIS A 111 -10.72 9.73 19.71
CA HIS A 111 -12.02 9.92 20.30
C HIS A 111 -11.84 10.28 21.78
N GLU A 112 -12.43 11.39 22.22
CA GLU A 112 -12.40 11.80 23.63
C GLU A 112 -12.93 10.64 24.49
N VAL A 113 -12.08 10.13 25.37
CA VAL A 113 -12.41 9.05 26.29
C VAL A 113 -13.50 9.56 27.22
N ASN A 114 -14.63 8.85 27.30
CA ASN A 114 -15.64 9.16 28.29
C ASN A 114 -15.03 8.97 29.69
N GLU A 115 -14.89 10.05 30.47
CA GLU A 115 -14.23 10.03 31.79
C GLU A 115 -14.86 9.01 32.77
N GLN A 116 -16.15 8.70 32.61
CA GLN A 116 -16.81 7.65 33.40
C GLN A 116 -16.29 6.24 33.08
N VAL A 117 -15.93 5.97 31.82
CA VAL A 117 -15.33 4.69 31.42
C VAL A 117 -13.90 4.59 31.97
N ALA A 118 -13.14 5.68 31.91
CA ALA A 118 -11.81 5.73 32.53
C ALA A 118 -11.89 5.46 34.04
N ALA A 119 -12.87 6.06 34.73
CA ALA A 119 -13.10 5.83 36.16
C ALA A 119 -13.50 4.37 36.49
N LEU A 120 -14.31 3.72 35.63
CA LEU A 120 -14.68 2.30 35.77
C LEU A 120 -13.48 1.35 35.58
N LEU A 121 -12.54 1.70 34.70
CA LEU A 121 -11.34 0.90 34.42
C LEU A 121 -10.30 0.95 35.56
N HIS A 122 -10.30 2.01 36.38
CA HIS A 122 -9.31 2.16 37.47
C HIS A 122 -9.67 1.42 38.77
N GLY A 123 -10.92 1.02 38.98
CA GLY A 123 -11.39 0.42 40.24
C GLY A 123 -11.37 -1.11 40.29
N GLU A 124 -11.54 -1.78 39.15
CA GLU A 124 -11.55 -3.24 39.02
C GLU A 124 -10.70 -3.67 37.83
N GLN A 125 -9.54 -4.29 38.08
CA GLN A 125 -8.75 -4.89 37.00
C GLN A 125 -9.45 -6.18 36.54
N LEU A 126 -10.04 -6.13 35.35
CA LEU A 126 -10.73 -7.28 34.77
C LEU A 126 -9.72 -8.37 34.42
N VAL A 127 -10.14 -9.62 34.62
CA VAL A 127 -9.36 -10.82 34.29
C VAL A 127 -9.87 -11.40 32.97
N ALA A 128 -8.93 -11.89 32.16
CA ALA A 128 -9.26 -12.54 30.89
C ALA A 128 -10.15 -13.78 31.10
N PRO A 129 -11.11 -14.04 30.18
CA PRO A 129 -11.87 -15.28 30.21
C PRO A 129 -10.93 -16.48 30.00
N PRO A 130 -11.30 -17.67 30.52
CA PRO A 130 -10.50 -18.87 30.30
C PRO A 130 -10.38 -19.17 28.80
N PRO A 131 -9.25 -19.77 28.37
CA PRO A 131 -9.06 -20.11 26.96
C PRO A 131 -10.11 -21.12 26.50
N LEU A 132 -10.64 -20.88 25.30
CA LEU A 132 -11.60 -21.78 24.66
C LEU A 132 -10.89 -23.04 24.10
N PRO A 133 -11.61 -24.18 23.99
CA PRO A 133 -11.10 -25.38 23.34
C PRO A 133 -10.53 -25.10 21.93
N PRO A 134 -9.31 -25.56 21.60
CA PRO A 134 -8.69 -25.30 20.30
C PRO A 134 -9.52 -25.77 19.10
N GLU A 135 -10.34 -26.80 19.28
CA GLU A 135 -11.18 -27.42 18.24
C GLU A 135 -12.26 -26.46 17.73
N LEU A 136 -12.63 -25.44 18.51
CA LEU A 136 -13.60 -24.43 18.08
C LEU A 136 -13.04 -23.53 16.97
N PHE A 137 -11.71 -23.37 16.91
CA PHE A 137 -11.03 -22.50 15.95
C PHE A 137 -10.61 -23.19 14.66
N THR A 138 -10.81 -24.51 14.53
CA THR A 138 -10.46 -25.29 13.33
C THR A 138 -11.63 -25.44 12.35
N THR A 139 -12.72 -24.72 12.59
CA THR A 139 -13.85 -24.72 11.67
C THR A 139 -13.49 -23.97 10.38
N ARG A 140 -14.07 -24.42 9.25
CA ARG A 140 -13.83 -23.78 7.95
C ARG A 140 -14.18 -22.29 7.92
N GLU A 141 -15.23 -21.89 8.63
CA GLU A 141 -15.64 -20.49 8.74
C GLU A 141 -14.54 -19.63 9.39
N VAL A 142 -13.97 -20.12 10.48
CA VAL A 142 -12.89 -19.41 11.21
C VAL A 142 -11.60 -19.39 10.38
N GLU A 143 -11.23 -20.49 9.72
CA GLU A 143 -10.04 -20.54 8.85
C GLU A 143 -10.15 -19.63 7.63
N GLN A 144 -11.35 -19.46 7.08
CA GLN A 144 -11.60 -18.55 5.97
C GLN A 144 -11.51 -17.08 6.41
N ALA A 145 -12.01 -16.77 7.60
CA ALA A 145 -11.95 -15.42 8.14
C ALA A 145 -10.54 -15.03 8.60
N ILE A 146 -9.81 -15.95 9.24
CA ILE A 146 -8.44 -15.74 9.69
C ILE A 146 -7.51 -16.78 9.04
N PRO A 147 -6.81 -16.41 7.96
CA PRO A 147 -5.79 -17.27 7.40
C PRO A 147 -4.74 -17.69 8.45
N PHE A 148 -4.38 -18.97 8.42
CA PHE A 148 -3.45 -19.57 9.39
C PHE A 148 -3.86 -19.35 10.85
N VAL A 149 -5.15 -19.45 11.17
CA VAL A 149 -5.73 -19.18 12.51
C VAL A 149 -5.06 -19.94 13.68
N HIS A 150 -4.38 -21.04 13.40
CA HIS A 150 -3.59 -21.80 14.38
C HIS A 150 -2.35 -21.04 14.89
N GLN A 151 -1.86 -20.05 14.14
CA GLN A 151 -0.75 -19.18 14.57
C GLN A 151 -1.25 -17.85 15.16
N ALA A 152 -2.56 -17.60 15.15
CA ALA A 152 -3.15 -16.40 15.74
C ALA A 152 -3.00 -16.47 17.27
N SER A 153 -2.40 -15.44 17.87
CA SER A 153 -2.28 -15.38 19.33
C SER A 153 -3.59 -14.98 19.95
N ARG A 154 -3.98 -15.68 21.02
CA ARG A 154 -5.13 -15.35 21.88
C ARG A 154 -4.70 -15.11 23.32
N GLN A 155 -3.40 -14.81 23.50
CA GLN A 155 -2.79 -14.53 24.80
C GLN A 155 -3.06 -13.07 25.16
N TRP A 156 -3.93 -12.85 26.13
CA TRP A 156 -4.32 -11.52 26.60
C TRP A 156 -3.14 -10.77 27.23
N GLU A 157 -2.14 -11.49 27.72
CA GLU A 157 -0.94 -10.94 28.37
C GLU A 157 -0.03 -10.18 27.39
N LEU A 158 -0.17 -10.45 26.09
CA LEU A 158 0.58 -9.78 25.02
C LEU A 158 -0.11 -8.51 24.52
N LEU A 159 -1.31 -8.21 25.01
CA LEU A 159 -2.00 -6.95 24.73
C LEU A 159 -1.49 -5.85 25.67
N ASP A 160 -1.46 -4.63 25.15
CA ASP A 160 -1.22 -3.42 25.95
C ASP A 160 -2.24 -3.36 27.10
N GLU A 161 -1.79 -2.91 28.27
CA GLU A 161 -2.60 -2.99 29.49
C GLU A 161 -3.91 -2.20 29.40
N ASP A 162 -3.87 -0.97 28.85
CA ASP A 162 -5.06 -0.12 28.70
C ASP A 162 -6.00 -0.72 27.66
N PHE A 163 -5.46 -1.12 26.50
CA PHE A 163 -6.26 -1.77 25.46
C PHE A 163 -6.91 -3.06 25.97
N ARG A 164 -6.17 -3.89 26.69
CA ARG A 164 -6.66 -5.11 27.31
C ARG A 164 -7.84 -4.84 28.24
N GLN A 165 -7.72 -3.87 29.15
CA GLN A 165 -8.79 -3.56 30.10
C GLN A 165 -10.04 -3.05 29.38
N ARG A 166 -9.90 -2.21 28.36
CA ARG A 166 -11.02 -1.76 27.52
C ARG A 166 -11.68 -2.91 26.77
N MET A 167 -10.90 -3.82 26.19
CA MET A 167 -11.44 -5.02 25.51
C MET A 167 -12.17 -5.96 26.48
N LEU A 168 -11.62 -6.18 27.68
CA LEU A 168 -12.29 -6.98 28.70
C LEU A 168 -13.60 -6.33 29.17
N LEU A 169 -13.64 -5.00 29.26
CA LEU A 169 -14.87 -4.28 29.54
C LEU A 169 -15.86 -4.42 28.39
N ALA A 170 -15.42 -4.37 27.12
CA ALA A 170 -16.28 -4.63 25.97
C ALA A 170 -16.90 -6.04 26.02
N PHE A 171 -16.10 -7.07 26.33
CA PHE A 171 -16.58 -8.45 26.50
C PHE A 171 -17.60 -8.55 27.63
N LYS A 172 -17.33 -7.91 28.77
CA LYS A 172 -18.24 -7.87 29.92
C LYS A 172 -19.58 -7.21 29.55
N LEU A 173 -19.54 -6.05 28.90
CA LEU A 173 -20.74 -5.31 28.48
C LEU A 173 -21.56 -6.09 27.44
N MET A 174 -20.92 -6.69 26.45
CA MET A 174 -21.60 -7.54 25.45
C MET A 174 -22.34 -8.71 26.10
N ARG A 175 -21.72 -9.37 27.08
CA ARG A 175 -22.35 -10.45 27.83
C ARG A 175 -23.48 -9.94 28.73
N GLU A 176 -23.22 -8.94 29.56
CA GLU A 176 -24.15 -8.51 30.61
C GLU A 176 -25.34 -7.71 30.07
N GLN A 177 -25.15 -6.89 29.04
CA GLN A 177 -26.21 -6.02 28.49
C GLN A 177 -26.95 -6.67 27.32
N HIS A 178 -26.30 -7.58 26.59
CA HIS A 178 -26.86 -8.16 25.36
C HIS A 178 -26.93 -9.68 25.35
N GLY A 179 -26.36 -10.36 26.35
CA GLY A 179 -26.32 -11.83 26.37
C GLY A 179 -25.46 -12.42 25.25
N ILE A 180 -24.51 -11.66 24.72
CA ILE A 180 -23.65 -12.06 23.60
C ILE A 180 -22.29 -12.43 24.14
N GLU A 181 -21.92 -13.69 23.94
CA GLU A 181 -20.60 -14.21 24.28
C GLU A 181 -19.61 -13.89 23.16
N MET A 182 -18.65 -13.01 23.46
CA MET A 182 -17.58 -12.63 22.55
C MET A 182 -16.44 -13.65 22.54
N VAL A 183 -15.75 -13.74 21.40
CA VAL A 183 -14.59 -14.61 21.20
C VAL A 183 -13.44 -13.80 20.63
N LEU A 184 -12.27 -13.85 21.28
CA LEU A 184 -11.03 -13.33 20.72
C LEU A 184 -10.49 -14.31 19.67
N LEU A 185 -10.47 -13.89 18.41
CA LEU A 185 -9.91 -14.68 17.32
C LEU A 185 -8.40 -14.48 17.20
N GLU A 186 -7.95 -13.23 17.27
CA GLU A 186 -6.53 -12.85 17.23
C GLU A 186 -6.29 -11.54 18.00
N GLY A 187 -5.32 -11.53 18.91
CA GLY A 187 -4.84 -10.33 19.61
C GLY A 187 -3.48 -9.90 19.06
N TYR A 188 -2.40 -10.14 19.80
CA TYR A 188 -1.05 -9.86 19.33
C TYR A 188 -0.69 -10.66 18.06
N ARG A 189 -0.14 -9.98 17.06
CA ARG A 189 0.34 -10.58 15.81
C ARG A 189 1.82 -10.29 15.63
N SER A 190 2.64 -11.32 15.45
CA SER A 190 4.08 -11.10 15.24
C SER A 190 4.36 -10.44 13.87
N PRO A 191 5.49 -9.72 13.71
CA PRO A 191 5.92 -9.19 12.41
C PRO A 191 6.04 -10.25 11.32
N GLU A 192 6.49 -11.46 11.67
CA GLU A 192 6.64 -12.58 10.74
C GLU A 192 5.27 -13.04 10.24
N ARG A 193 4.29 -13.16 11.13
CA ARG A 193 2.92 -13.50 10.77
C ARG A 193 2.28 -12.41 9.91
N GLN A 194 2.51 -11.14 10.23
CA GLN A 194 2.04 -10.02 9.42
C GLN A 194 2.63 -10.06 8.00
N ALA A 195 3.93 -10.37 7.87
CA ALA A 195 4.57 -10.53 6.56
C ALA A 195 3.98 -11.71 5.75
N GLN A 196 3.63 -12.82 6.42
CA GLN A 196 2.95 -13.95 5.77
C GLN A 196 1.56 -13.57 5.26
N LEU A 197 0.77 -12.84 6.06
CA LEU A 197 -0.54 -12.33 5.63
C LEU A 197 -0.43 -11.35 4.47
N ALA A 198 0.53 -10.42 4.53
CA ALA A 198 0.79 -9.47 3.45
C ALA A 198 1.18 -10.16 2.14
N ALA A 199 1.89 -11.30 2.21
CA ALA A 199 2.23 -12.10 1.03
C ALA A 199 1.01 -12.76 0.36
N MET A 200 -0.12 -12.90 1.06
CA MET A 200 -1.37 -13.40 0.47
C MET A 200 -2.06 -12.36 -0.42
N GLY A 201 -1.71 -11.08 -0.30
CA GLY A 201 -2.22 -10.01 -1.15
C GLY A 201 -3.09 -8.97 -0.42
N PRO A 202 -3.38 -7.85 -1.09
CA PRO A 202 -4.02 -6.67 -0.49
C PRO A 202 -5.47 -6.91 -0.05
N GLN A 203 -6.11 -7.99 -0.51
CA GLN A 203 -7.44 -8.40 -0.06
C GLN A 203 -7.46 -8.98 1.36
N VAL A 204 -6.31 -9.41 1.89
CA VAL A 204 -6.18 -9.91 3.28
C VAL A 204 -5.70 -8.80 4.20
N THR A 205 -4.64 -8.11 3.81
CA THR A 205 -4.10 -6.96 4.53
C THR A 205 -3.33 -6.06 3.58
N GLN A 206 -3.43 -4.74 3.77
CA GLN A 206 -2.56 -3.77 3.10
C GLN A 206 -1.35 -3.37 3.95
N ALA A 207 -1.33 -3.74 5.24
CA ALA A 207 -0.24 -3.46 6.15
C ALA A 207 0.89 -4.49 6.01
N GLY A 208 2.12 -4.01 5.85
CA GLY A 208 3.34 -4.80 5.99
C GLY A 208 3.76 -4.98 7.45
N ALA A 209 4.96 -5.51 7.65
CA ALA A 209 5.52 -5.66 8.99
C ALA A 209 5.73 -4.29 9.66
N PHE A 210 5.23 -4.17 10.89
CA PHE A 210 5.23 -3.00 11.77
C PHE A 210 4.26 -1.90 11.33
N GLU A 211 3.32 -2.22 10.44
CA GLU A 211 2.31 -1.30 9.93
C GLU A 211 0.90 -1.62 10.47
N SER A 212 0.77 -2.51 11.47
CA SER A 212 -0.51 -2.87 12.11
C SER A 212 -0.45 -2.79 13.63
N TYR A 213 -1.53 -2.29 14.26
CA TYR A 213 -1.65 -2.21 15.72
C TYR A 213 -1.61 -3.57 16.44
N HIS A 214 -1.95 -4.68 15.76
CA HIS A 214 -1.81 -6.02 16.35
C HIS A 214 -0.37 -6.32 16.77
N GLN A 215 0.62 -5.75 16.08
CA GLN A 215 2.04 -5.96 16.35
C GLN A 215 2.53 -5.20 17.58
N TYR A 216 1.68 -4.37 18.14
CA TYR A 216 1.94 -3.57 19.34
C TYR A 216 0.99 -3.93 20.48
N GLY A 217 0.18 -5.00 20.32
CA GLY A 217 -0.82 -5.41 21.31
C GLY A 217 -1.97 -4.40 21.46
N LEU A 218 -2.22 -3.58 20.44
CA LEU A 218 -3.20 -2.50 20.44
C LEU A 218 -4.40 -2.76 19.51
N ALA A 219 -4.53 -3.98 19.00
CA ALA A 219 -5.70 -4.39 18.21
C ALA A 219 -6.10 -5.84 18.50
N ALA A 220 -7.36 -6.15 18.22
CA ALA A 220 -7.95 -7.45 18.40
C ALA A 220 -9.02 -7.71 17.32
N ASP A 221 -9.02 -8.93 16.79
CA ASP A 221 -10.05 -9.44 15.88
C ASP A 221 -10.99 -10.33 16.69
N CYS A 222 -12.29 -10.03 16.62
CA CYS A 222 -13.32 -10.64 17.45
C CYS A 222 -14.43 -11.32 16.62
N ALA A 223 -15.07 -12.30 17.23
CA ALA A 223 -16.27 -12.97 16.73
C ALA A 223 -17.20 -13.32 17.90
N PHE A 224 -18.24 -14.11 17.62
CA PHE A 224 -19.27 -14.42 18.62
C PHE A 224 -19.53 -15.92 18.73
N MET A 225 -19.81 -16.36 19.95
CA MET A 225 -20.26 -17.71 20.24
C MET A 225 -21.78 -17.78 20.05
N ILE A 226 -22.23 -18.50 19.02
CA ILE A 226 -23.65 -18.67 18.70
C ILE A 226 -23.95 -20.16 18.60
N ASN A 227 -24.84 -20.65 19.47
CA ASN A 227 -25.20 -22.06 19.57
C ASN A 227 -23.98 -22.99 19.71
N GLY A 228 -23.02 -22.62 20.56
CA GLY A 228 -21.81 -23.40 20.83
C GLY A 228 -20.79 -23.42 19.68
N ARG A 229 -20.94 -22.55 18.67
CA ARG A 229 -19.98 -22.41 17.57
C ARG A 229 -19.51 -20.98 17.45
N ILE A 230 -18.26 -20.80 17.05
CA ILE A 230 -17.72 -19.50 16.66
C ILE A 230 -18.33 -19.15 15.30
N VAL A 231 -19.04 -18.02 15.24
CA VAL A 231 -19.61 -17.46 14.02
C VAL A 231 -18.95 -16.13 13.76
N VAL A 232 -18.38 -15.99 12.57
CA VAL A 232 -17.64 -14.81 12.11
C VAL A 232 -18.39 -14.10 10.98
N SER A 233 -19.17 -14.82 10.18
CA SER A 233 -19.83 -14.22 9.02
C SER A 233 -21.02 -13.34 9.40
N GLU A 234 -21.01 -12.09 8.95
CA GLU A 234 -22.14 -11.16 9.01
C GLU A 234 -23.37 -11.60 8.20
N ALA A 235 -23.25 -12.62 7.35
CA ALA A 235 -24.41 -13.26 6.73
C ALA A 235 -25.32 -13.92 7.79
N ASN A 236 -24.80 -14.22 8.98
CA ASN A 236 -25.61 -14.58 10.13
C ASN A 236 -26.22 -13.32 10.79
N PRO A 237 -27.56 -13.18 10.86
CA PRO A 237 -28.19 -11.98 11.42
C PRO A 237 -27.85 -11.69 12.88
N GLN A 238 -27.56 -12.73 13.68
CA GLN A 238 -27.15 -12.55 15.07
C GLN A 238 -25.71 -12.03 15.14
N ALA A 239 -24.81 -12.53 14.29
CA ALA A 239 -23.43 -12.02 14.22
C ALA A 239 -23.40 -10.58 13.70
N ALA A 240 -24.16 -10.25 12.65
CA ALA A 240 -24.28 -8.88 12.15
C ALA A 240 -24.73 -7.90 13.25
N ARG A 241 -25.81 -8.23 13.96
CA ARG A 241 -26.28 -7.42 15.10
C ARG A 241 -25.21 -7.31 16.19
N ALA A 242 -24.50 -8.39 16.49
CA ALA A 242 -23.47 -8.41 17.50
C ALA A 242 -22.27 -7.53 17.10
N TYR A 243 -21.90 -7.47 15.82
CA TYR A 243 -20.87 -6.55 15.31
C TYR A 243 -21.30 -5.09 15.44
N ASP A 244 -22.55 -4.74 15.10
CA ASP A 244 -23.05 -3.38 15.28
C ASP A 244 -23.00 -2.93 16.75
N LEU A 245 -23.37 -3.83 17.68
CA LEU A 245 -23.30 -3.59 19.12
C LEU A 245 -21.86 -3.45 19.60
N LEU A 246 -20.96 -4.33 19.15
CA LEU A 246 -19.53 -4.24 19.41
C LEU A 246 -18.98 -2.89 18.96
N GLY A 247 -19.32 -2.43 17.76
CA GLY A 247 -18.87 -1.14 17.25
C GLY A 247 -19.32 0.03 18.12
N GLY A 248 -20.58 0.02 18.59
CA GLY A 248 -21.09 1.02 19.52
C GLY A 248 -20.36 1.02 20.87
N ILE A 249 -20.16 -0.17 21.46
CA ILE A 249 -19.46 -0.34 22.73
C ILE A 249 -17.99 0.07 22.58
N ALA A 250 -17.27 -0.44 21.58
CA ALA A 250 -15.86 -0.12 21.32
C ALA A 250 -15.65 1.40 21.25
N LYS A 251 -16.49 2.11 20.49
CA LYS A 251 -16.44 3.58 20.41
C LYS A 251 -16.68 4.27 21.75
N SER A 252 -17.66 3.79 22.54
CA SER A 252 -17.91 4.34 23.88
C SER A 252 -16.72 4.17 24.84
N LEU A 253 -15.88 3.17 24.58
CA LEU A 253 -14.65 2.90 25.33
C LEU A 253 -13.41 3.61 24.74
N GLY A 254 -13.60 4.51 23.78
CA GLY A 254 -12.52 5.23 23.11
C GLY A 254 -11.65 4.35 22.21
N LEU A 255 -12.20 3.23 21.72
CA LEU A 255 -11.57 2.37 20.72
C LEU A 255 -12.09 2.71 19.33
N THR A 256 -11.26 2.47 18.32
CA THR A 256 -11.64 2.54 16.91
C THR A 256 -12.17 1.16 16.48
N TRP A 257 -13.26 1.15 15.71
CA TRP A 257 -13.88 -0.07 15.19
C TRP A 257 -13.72 -0.16 13.68
N GLY A 258 -13.29 -1.31 13.16
CA GLY A 258 -13.00 -1.51 11.74
C GLY A 258 -14.23 -1.43 10.82
N GLY A 259 -15.45 -1.52 11.38
CA GLY A 259 -16.68 -1.30 10.60
C GLY A 259 -16.91 0.15 10.14
N ASP A 260 -16.24 1.12 10.80
CA ASP A 260 -16.25 2.53 10.42
C ASP A 260 -15.18 2.88 9.37
N TRP A 261 -14.33 1.94 8.98
CA TRP A 261 -13.34 2.16 7.93
C TRP A 261 -14.00 2.41 6.57
N ARG A 262 -13.38 3.29 5.77
CA ARG A 262 -13.90 3.67 4.44
C ARG A 262 -13.65 2.60 3.39
N SER A 263 -12.53 1.89 3.51
CA SER A 263 -12.13 0.79 2.66
C SER A 263 -11.76 -0.41 3.53
N LEU A 264 -11.88 -1.63 2.99
CA LEU A 264 -11.61 -2.88 3.70
C LEU A 264 -12.26 -2.96 5.09
N LYS A 265 -13.58 -2.72 5.17
CA LYS A 265 -14.30 -2.83 6.44
C LYS A 265 -14.05 -4.19 7.08
N ASP A 266 -13.63 -4.16 8.34
CA ASP A 266 -13.46 -5.34 9.17
C ASP A 266 -14.30 -5.19 10.43
N LEU A 267 -15.48 -5.82 10.43
CA LEU A 267 -16.43 -5.71 11.52
C LEU A 267 -15.91 -6.38 12.81
N GLY A 268 -14.99 -7.35 12.69
CA GLY A 268 -14.38 -8.02 13.83
C GLY A 268 -13.26 -7.22 14.47
N HIS A 269 -12.72 -6.23 13.77
CA HIS A 269 -11.54 -5.51 14.20
C HIS A 269 -11.85 -4.36 15.16
N VAL A 270 -11.10 -4.31 16.25
CA VAL A 270 -11.08 -3.20 17.20
C VAL A 270 -9.64 -2.83 17.53
N GLU A 271 -9.33 -1.53 17.51
CA GLU A 271 -7.98 -1.03 17.82
C GLU A 271 -8.01 0.16 18.79
N LEU A 272 -6.93 0.35 19.54
CA LEU A 272 -6.65 1.57 20.28
C LEU A 272 -5.62 2.40 19.51
N SER A 273 -6.10 3.41 18.80
CA SER A 273 -5.23 4.31 18.05
C SER A 273 -4.33 5.10 19.01
N ARG A 274 -3.01 4.93 18.88
CA ARG A 274 -2.00 5.60 19.69
C ARG A 274 -1.04 6.40 18.80
N PRO A 275 -0.91 7.73 19.01
CA PRO A 275 0.04 8.55 18.27
C PRO A 275 1.47 8.02 18.41
N GLY A 276 2.21 7.99 17.30
CA GLY A 276 3.62 7.58 17.29
C GLY A 276 3.87 6.07 17.26
N VAL A 277 2.83 5.22 17.42
CA VAL A 277 2.97 3.77 17.28
C VAL A 277 3.07 3.38 15.81
N LEU A 278 2.02 3.67 15.04
CA LEU A 278 2.08 3.54 13.58
C LEU A 278 2.68 4.81 13.02
N ARG A 279 3.65 4.66 12.11
CA ARG A 279 4.20 5.82 11.40
C ARG A 279 3.10 6.37 10.51
N THR A 280 2.76 7.65 10.67
CA THR A 280 2.06 8.37 9.60
C THR A 280 2.93 8.22 8.35
N ARG A 281 2.43 7.56 7.30
CA ARG A 281 3.07 7.58 5.98
C ARG A 281 2.91 8.99 5.42
N THR A 282 3.66 9.95 5.96
CA THR A 282 3.91 11.22 5.28
C THR A 282 4.54 10.87 3.95
N ALA A 283 3.87 11.25 2.85
CA ALA A 283 4.41 11.14 1.51
C ALA A 283 5.84 11.74 1.50
N GLY A 284 6.86 10.88 1.40
CA GLY A 284 8.24 11.31 1.14
C GLY A 284 9.26 11.28 2.27
N ALA A 285 9.16 10.41 3.27
CA ALA A 285 10.31 10.15 4.17
C ALA A 285 11.02 8.84 3.79
N ALA A 286 12.23 8.96 3.24
CA ALA A 286 13.13 7.83 2.98
C ALA A 286 13.42 7.03 4.27
N PRO A 287 13.61 5.70 4.19
CA PRO A 287 13.88 4.89 5.37
C PRO A 287 15.19 5.33 6.04
N ALA A 288 15.10 5.69 7.32
CA ALA A 288 16.26 5.94 8.16
C ALA A 288 17.07 4.64 8.28
N SER A 289 18.35 4.70 7.90
CA SER A 289 19.31 3.63 8.06
C SER A 289 19.45 3.25 9.54
N SER A 290 19.11 2.01 9.86
CA SER A 290 19.44 1.35 11.13
C SER A 290 20.96 1.33 11.31
N GLN A 291 21.47 2.09 12.29
CA GLN A 291 22.78 1.81 12.89
C GLN A 291 22.55 0.86 14.08
N ALA A 292 23.11 -0.33 13.97
CA ALA A 292 23.19 -1.31 15.03
C ALA A 292 24.19 -0.85 16.10
N HIS A 293 23.79 -0.98 17.36
CA HIS A 293 24.68 -1.08 18.52
C HIS A 293 24.52 -2.47 19.12
#